data_AF-A0A949HRJ4-F1
#
_entry.id   AF-A0A949HRJ4-F1
#
_cell.length_a   1.000
_cell.length_b   1.000
_cell.length_c   1.000
_cell.angle_alpha   90.00
_cell.angle_beta   90.00
_cell.angle_gamma   90.00
#
_symmetry.space_group_name_H-M   'P 1'
#
loop_
_entity.id
_entity.type
_entity.pdbx_description
1 polymer ?
#
loop_
_entity_poly.entity_id
_entity_poly.type
_entity_poly.pdbx_seq_one_letter_code
_entity_poly.pdbx_strand_id
1 'polypeptide(L)'
;MTAANDLEDATSKTYDDLNRLTDISNAPSSGAAATFNYGYNAANQRTKDTLADGSYWVYGYDSLGQVTSGQKYWRDGTPVAGQQFDYSFDTIGNRTQTKTGGDQT
;
A
#
# COMPACT_ATOMS: atom_id res chain seq x y z
N MET A 1 -35.34 28.02 -3.25
CA MET A 1 -35.11 27.00 -2.20
C MET A 1 -34.06 26.07 -2.79
N THR A 2 -32.81 26.21 -2.31
CA THR A 2 -31.63 25.56 -2.87
C THR A 2 -31.77 24.05 -2.73
N ALA A 3 -31.59 23.31 -3.83
CA ALA A 3 -31.56 21.86 -3.77
C ALA A 3 -30.51 21.43 -2.74
N ALA A 4 -30.92 20.60 -1.78
CA ALA A 4 -29.97 19.85 -1.00
C ALA A 4 -29.14 19.06 -2.02
N ASN A 5 -27.84 19.31 -2.05
CA ASN A 5 -26.92 18.51 -2.82
C ASN A 5 -26.84 17.18 -2.06
N ASP A 6 -27.71 16.24 -2.41
CA ASP A 6 -27.69 14.88 -1.87
C ASP A 6 -26.28 14.34 -2.13
N LEU A 7 -25.50 14.19 -1.06
CA LEU A 7 -24.18 13.58 -1.12
C LEU A 7 -24.43 12.10 -1.44
N GLU A 8 -24.32 11.71 -2.70
CA GLU A 8 -24.36 10.30 -3.10
C GLU A 8 -23.04 9.61 -2.74
N ASP A 9 -23.13 8.32 -2.39
CA ASP A 9 -21.93 7.49 -2.21
C ASP A 9 -21.13 7.45 -3.52
N ALA A 10 -19.88 7.90 -3.48
CA ALA A 10 -19.03 7.98 -4.66
C ALA A 10 -17.76 7.14 -4.49
N THR A 11 -17.44 6.34 -5.52
CA THR A 11 -16.13 5.69 -5.64
C THR A 11 -15.40 6.24 -6.86
N SER A 12 -14.22 6.82 -6.66
CA SER A 12 -13.34 7.27 -7.74
C SER A 12 -12.09 6.43 -7.82
N LYS A 13 -11.57 6.27 -9.04
CA LYS A 13 -10.33 5.56 -9.36
C LYS A 13 -9.49 6.41 -10.30
N THR A 14 -8.20 6.48 -10.03
CA THR A 14 -7.20 7.16 -10.87
C THR A 14 -6.18 6.16 -11.38
N TYR A 15 -5.64 6.42 -12.56
CA TYR A 15 -4.72 5.53 -13.23
C TYR A 15 -3.54 6.34 -13.76
N ASP A 16 -2.36 5.72 -13.82
CA ASP A 16 -1.21 6.28 -14.52
C ASP A 16 -1.27 6.01 -16.04
N ASP A 17 -0.28 6.51 -16.79
CA ASP A 17 -0.18 6.36 -18.25
C ASP A 17 -0.05 4.89 -18.72
N LEU A 18 0.33 3.98 -17.80
CA LEU A 18 0.37 2.53 -18.04
C LEU A 18 -0.95 1.84 -17.66
N ASN A 19 -2.00 2.62 -17.37
CA ASN A 19 -3.32 2.18 -16.96
C ASN A 19 -3.31 1.35 -15.66
N ARG A 20 -2.37 1.65 -14.75
CA ARG A 20 -2.30 1.02 -13.42
C ARG A 20 -3.03 1.90 -12.41
N LEU A 21 -3.84 1.29 -11.56
CA LEU A 21 -4.60 1.98 -10.52
C LEU A 21 -3.64 2.64 -9.52
N THR A 22 -3.61 3.97 -9.46
CA THR A 22 -2.77 4.70 -8.50
C THR A 22 -3.55 5.09 -7.27
N ASP A 23 -4.86 5.36 -7.37
CA ASP A 23 -5.65 5.75 -6.21
C ASP A 23 -7.08 5.21 -6.31
N ILE A 24 -7.63 4.87 -5.15
CA ILE A 24 -9.05 4.59 -4.99
C ILE A 24 -9.58 5.38 -3.79
N SER A 25 -10.66 6.13 -4.00
CA SER A 25 -11.30 6.90 -2.95
C SER A 25 -12.77 6.51 -2.85
N ASN A 26 -13.22 6.21 -1.63
CA ASN A 26 -14.62 6.05 -1.29
C ASN A 26 -15.05 7.25 -0.46
N ALA A 27 -16.01 8.01 -0.98
CA ALA A 27 -16.65 9.12 -0.30
C ALA A 27 -18.11 8.73 -0.03
N PRO A 28 -18.42 8.16 1.14
CA PRO A 28 -19.79 7.85 1.49
C PRO A 28 -20.58 9.14 1.78
N SER A 29 -21.88 9.09 1.54
CA SER A 29 -22.90 10.08 1.88
C SER A 29 -22.90 10.48 3.35
N SER A 30 -22.42 9.57 4.22
CA SER A 30 -22.24 9.77 5.65
C SER A 30 -20.99 9.03 6.15
N GLY A 31 -20.23 9.66 7.03
CA GLY A 31 -18.97 9.13 7.57
C GLY A 31 -17.72 9.72 6.92
N ALA A 32 -16.55 9.20 7.31
CA ALA A 32 -15.27 9.66 6.78
C ALA A 32 -14.97 9.01 5.43
N ALA A 33 -14.50 9.81 4.47
CA ALA A 33 -13.95 9.28 3.24
C ALA A 33 -12.68 8.44 3.52
N ALA A 34 -12.49 7.41 2.71
CA ALA A 34 -11.32 6.54 2.78
C ALA A 34 -10.59 6.56 1.43
N THR A 35 -9.31 6.92 1.44
CA THR A 35 -8.47 6.96 0.24
C THR A 35 -7.29 6.01 0.41
N PHE A 36 -6.98 5.25 -0.65
CA PHE A 36 -5.83 4.39 -0.74
C PHE A 36 -5.01 4.78 -1.97
N ASN A 37 -3.69 4.80 -1.82
CA ASN A 37 -2.77 5.27 -2.88
C ASN A 37 -1.68 4.22 -3.10
N TYR A 38 -1.36 3.93 -4.35
CA TYR A 38 -0.47 2.85 -4.77
C TYR A 38 0.70 3.40 -5.58
N GLY A 39 1.92 3.07 -5.16
CA GLY A 39 3.14 3.34 -5.91
C GLY A 39 3.61 2.08 -6.64
N TYR A 40 4.17 2.25 -7.84
CA TYR A 40 4.69 1.15 -8.65
C TYR A 40 6.10 1.44 -9.18
N ASN A 41 6.90 0.40 -9.37
CA ASN A 41 8.17 0.50 -10.08
C ASN A 41 7.99 0.32 -11.61
N ALA A 42 9.09 0.40 -12.36
CA ALA A 42 9.11 0.22 -13.81
C ALA A 42 8.76 -1.21 -14.27
N ALA A 43 8.86 -2.20 -13.38
CA ALA A 43 8.48 -3.59 -13.64
C ALA A 43 7.00 -3.87 -13.31
N ASN A 44 6.18 -2.84 -13.13
CA ASN A 44 4.75 -2.94 -12.76
C ASN A 44 4.47 -3.61 -11.42
N GLN A 45 5.44 -3.58 -10.50
CA GLN A 45 5.28 -4.11 -9.15
C GLN A 45 4.94 -2.99 -8.17
N ARG A 46 4.00 -3.24 -7.26
CA ARG A 46 3.58 -2.26 -6.25
C ARG A 46 4.69 -2.08 -5.22
N THR A 47 5.30 -0.91 -5.16
CA THR A 47 6.34 -0.59 -4.16
C THR A 47 5.80 0.11 -2.93
N LYS A 48 4.59 0.69 -2.99
CA LYS A 48 3.96 1.38 -1.86
C LYS A 48 2.45 1.20 -1.85
N ASP A 49 1.87 1.06 -0.66
CA ASP A 49 0.43 1.08 -0.40
C ASP A 49 0.16 1.99 0.80
N THR A 50 -0.47 3.14 0.56
CA THR A 50 -0.85 4.10 1.61
C THR A 50 -2.31 3.90 1.97
N LEU A 51 -2.58 3.60 3.24
CA LEU A 51 -3.90 3.30 3.77
C LEU A 51 -4.65 4.58 4.16
N ALA A 52 -5.96 4.45 4.41
CA ALA A 52 -6.82 5.58 4.75
C ALA A 52 -6.42 6.31 6.05
N ASP A 53 -5.75 5.63 6.99
CA ASP A 53 -5.22 6.24 8.23
C ASP A 53 -3.87 6.96 8.01
N GLY A 54 -3.35 6.94 6.78
CA GLY A 54 -2.05 7.51 6.41
C GLY A 54 -0.85 6.63 6.76
N SER A 55 -1.05 5.50 7.45
CA SER A 55 -0.01 4.47 7.55
C SER A 55 0.22 3.84 6.18
N TYR A 56 1.40 3.27 5.96
CA TYR A 56 1.75 2.74 4.64
C TYR A 56 2.65 1.52 4.71
N TRP A 57 2.54 0.69 3.69
CA TRP A 57 3.47 -0.40 3.41
C TRP A 57 4.47 0.02 2.34
N VAL A 58 5.71 -0.44 2.49
CA VAL A 58 6.75 -0.41 1.45
C VAL A 58 7.14 -1.84 1.12
N TYR A 59 7.24 -2.15 -0.16
CA TYR A 59 7.58 -3.48 -0.66
C TYR A 59 8.88 -3.48 -1.46
N GLY A 60 9.75 -4.43 -1.13
CA GLY A 60 10.97 -4.73 -1.86
C GLY A 60 10.80 -5.97 -2.74
N TYR A 61 11.52 -6.00 -3.86
CA TYR A 61 11.51 -7.11 -4.80
C TYR A 61 12.92 -7.49 -5.23
N ASP A 62 13.14 -8.77 -5.52
CA ASP A 62 14.34 -9.22 -6.24
C ASP A 62 14.14 -9.13 -7.77
N SER A 63 15.17 -9.51 -8.52
CA SER A 63 15.16 -9.48 -9.99
C SER A 63 14.23 -10.50 -10.64
N LEU A 64 13.80 -11.53 -9.91
CA LEU A 64 12.80 -12.50 -10.36
C LEU A 64 11.38 -12.04 -10.03
N GLY A 65 11.26 -10.91 -9.33
CA GLY A 65 10.01 -10.28 -8.96
C GLY A 65 9.37 -10.85 -7.69
N GLN A 66 10.14 -11.58 -6.89
CA GLN A 66 9.69 -12.10 -5.60
C GLN A 66 9.76 -11.00 -4.56
N VAL A 67 8.78 -10.94 -3.65
CA VAL A 67 8.75 -9.95 -2.56
C VAL A 67 9.85 -10.29 -1.56
N THR A 68 10.88 -9.45 -1.46
CA THR A 68 11.99 -9.60 -0.52
C THR A 68 11.75 -8.86 0.79
N SER A 69 10.84 -7.88 0.79
CA SER A 69 10.44 -7.23 2.03
C SER A 69 9.02 -6.65 2.01
N GLY A 70 8.43 -6.54 3.19
CA GLY A 70 7.20 -5.82 3.45
C GLY A 70 7.33 -5.08 4.78
N GLN A 71 7.28 -3.75 4.74
CA GLN A 71 7.61 -2.91 5.90
C GLN A 71 6.50 -1.90 6.13
N LYS A 72 5.86 -1.95 7.30
CA LYS A 72 4.78 -1.02 7.65
C LYS A 72 5.32 0.15 8.44
N TYR A 73 4.84 1.34 8.11
CA TYR A 73 5.18 2.58 8.80
C TYR A 73 3.91 3.33 9.20
N TRP A 74 3.97 4.03 10.32
CA TRP A 74 3.01 5.06 10.67
C TRP A 74 3.13 6.26 9.73
N ARG A 75 2.15 7.16 9.77
CA ARG A 75 2.12 8.35 8.90
C ARG A 75 3.34 9.26 9.08
N ASP A 76 3.92 9.28 10.28
CA ASP A 76 5.14 10.04 10.61
C ASP A 76 6.43 9.36 10.13
N GLY A 77 6.34 8.18 9.51
CA GLY A 77 7.47 7.40 9.03
C GLY A 77 8.10 6.50 10.10
N THR A 78 7.54 6.44 11.31
CA THR A 78 8.03 5.51 12.35
C THR A 78 7.65 4.07 11.96
N PRO A 79 8.57 3.09 12.03
CA PRO A 79 8.25 1.69 11.78
C PRO A 79 7.17 1.19 12.73
N VAL A 80 6.18 0.47 12.21
CA VAL A 80 5.21 -0.23 13.06
C VAL A 80 5.89 -1.45 13.65
N ALA A 81 5.90 -1.53 14.98
CA ALA A 81 6.51 -2.61 15.72
C ALA A 81 5.92 -3.98 15.33
N GLY A 82 6.79 -4.97 15.11
CA GLY A 82 6.41 -6.31 14.67
C GLY A 82 5.85 -6.40 13.25
N GLN A 83 5.99 -5.35 12.43
CA GLN A 83 5.50 -5.31 11.04
C GLN A 83 6.62 -5.02 10.03
N GLN A 84 7.85 -5.40 10.34
CA GLN A 84 8.98 -5.38 9.42
C GLN A 84 9.31 -6.81 9.02
N PHE A 85 9.16 -7.13 7.74
CA PHE A 85 9.36 -8.47 7.20
C PHE A 85 10.43 -8.45 6.12
N ASP A 86 11.36 -9.41 6.20
CA ASP A 86 12.33 -9.71 5.14
C ASP A 86 12.27 -11.19 4.75
N TYR A 87 12.44 -11.46 3.46
CA TYR A 87 12.37 -12.78 2.86
C TYR A 87 13.56 -13.02 1.94
N SER A 88 14.08 -14.24 1.99
CA SER A 88 15.10 -14.73 1.07
C SER A 88 14.60 -15.96 0.34
N PHE A 89 15.04 -16.13 -0.90
CA PHE A 89 14.65 -17.24 -1.76
C PHE A 89 15.90 -17.92 -2.32
N ASP A 90 15.80 -19.21 -2.62
CA ASP A 90 16.80 -19.89 -3.44
C ASP A 90 16.62 -19.55 -4.94
N THR A 91 17.48 -20.12 -5.79
CA THR A 91 17.51 -19.81 -7.22
C THR A 91 16.30 -20.31 -8.01
N ILE A 92 15.49 -21.21 -7.44
CA ILE A 92 14.27 -21.72 -8.08
C ILE A 92 13.00 -21.17 -7.42
N GLY A 93 13.15 -20.26 -6.46
CA GLY A 93 12.08 -19.49 -5.84
C GLY A 93 11.47 -20.10 -4.58
N ASN A 94 12.10 -21.11 -3.97
CA ASN A 94 11.67 -21.55 -2.65
C ASN A 94 12.12 -20.53 -1.62
N ARG A 95 11.20 -20.11 -0.74
CA ARG A 95 11.55 -19.24 0.39
C ARG A 95 12.44 -20.01 1.36
N THR A 96 13.64 -19.50 1.62
CA THR A 96 14.63 -20.09 2.53
C THR A 96 14.70 -19.41 3.88
N GLN A 97 14.25 -18.15 3.97
CA GLN A 97 14.26 -17.39 5.21
C GLN A 97 13.06 -16.46 5.32
N THR A 98 12.60 -16.28 6.55
CA THR A 98 11.71 -15.18 6.95
C THR A 98 12.32 -14.53 8.19
N LYS A 99 12.50 -13.22 8.17
CA LYS A 99 12.82 -12.41 9.35
C LYS A 99 11.63 -11.51 9.64
N THR A 100 11.30 -11.37 10.92
CA THR A 100 10.25 -10.50 11.41
C THR A 100 10.83 -9.62 12.52
N GLY A 101 10.53 -8.32 12.52
CA GLY A 101 11.02 -7.40 13.53
C GLY A 101 10.29 -6.05 13.52
N GLY A 102 10.91 -5.05 14.16
CA GLY A 102 10.40 -3.67 14.28
C GLY A 102 10.14 -3.22 15.71
N ASP A 103 10.27 -4.11 16.68
CA ASP A 103 10.09 -3.88 18.12
C ASP A 103 11.41 -3.88 18.92
N GLN A 104 12.54 -4.07 18.25
CA GLN A 104 13.85 -4.08 18.88
C GLN A 104 14.40 -2.65 18.94
N THR A 105 14.15 -1.96 20.06
CA THR A 105 14.97 -0.86 20.56
C THR A 105 16.21 -1.39 21.25
#